data_AF-A0A7V7BAE3-F1
#
_entry.id   AF-A0A7V7BAE3-F1
#
_cell.length_a   1.000
_cell.length_b   1.000
_cell.length_c   1.000
_cell.angle_alpha   90.00
_cell.angle_beta   90.00
_cell.angle_gamma   90.00
#
_symmetry.space_group_name_H-M   'P 1'
#
loop_
_entity.id
_entity.type
_entity.pdbx_description
1 polymer ?
#
loop_
_entity_poly.entity_id
_entity_poly.type
_entity_poly.pdbx_seq_one_letter_code
_entity_poly.pdbx_strand_id
1 'polypeptide(L)' 'MIEMYGVTKIYPGGQVALKDINLKISKGEFVFIVGPSGAGKSTLIKLIFR' A
#
# COMPACT_ATOMS: atom_id res chain seq x y z
N MET A 1 -11.63 -0.34 9.84
CA MET A 1 -11.91 -0.32 8.39
C MET A 1 -10.81 0.51 7.76
N ILE A 2 -10.16 -0.01 6.72
CA ILE A 2 -9.09 0.69 5.99
C ILE A 2 -9.56 0.81 4.55
N GLU A 3 -9.49 2.02 3.99
CA GLU A 3 -9.84 2.28 2.60
C GLU A 3 -8.77 3.16 1.95
N MET A 4 -8.35 2.79 0.74
CA MET A 4 -7.41 3.50 -0.11
C MET A 4 -8.02 3.62 -1.50
N TYR A 5 -7.98 4.81 -2.06
CA TYR A 5 -8.52 5.12 -3.38
C TYR A 5 -7.47 5.83 -4.22
N GLY A 6 -7.07 5.22 -5.34
CA GLY A 6 -6.10 5.77 -6.28
C GLY A 6 -4.73 6.13 -5.69
N VAL A 7 -4.30 5.41 -4.64
CA VAL A 7 -3.10 5.81 -3.88
C VAL A 7 -1.84 5.58 -4.69
N THR A 8 -1.12 6.67 -4.95
CA THR A 8 0.19 6.67 -5.59
C THR A 8 1.23 7.20 -4.61
N LYS A 9 2.34 6.49 -4.46
CA LYS A 9 3.47 6.91 -3.63
C LYS A 9 4.75 6.91 -4.45
N ILE A 10 5.33 8.11 -4.55
CA ILE A 10 6.63 8.36 -5.18
C ILE A 10 7.61 8.78 -4.08
N TYR A 11 8.80 8.19 -4.07
CA TYR A 11 9.91 8.59 -3.22
C TYR A 11 10.79 9.64 -3.91
N PRO A 12 11.60 10.40 -3.15
CA PRO A 12 12.63 11.25 -3.75
C PRO A 12 13.47 10.48 -4.77
N GLY A 13 13.80 11.11 -5.90
CA GLY A 13 14.45 10.44 -7.02
C GLY A 13 13.50 9.78 -8.04
N GLY A 14 12.18 9.94 -7.87
CA GLY A 14 11.19 9.54 -8.88
C GLY A 14 10.80 8.07 -8.85
N GLN A 15 11.29 7.29 -7.87
CA GLN A 15 10.89 5.90 -7.73
C GLN A 15 9.41 5.79 -7.34
N VAL A 16 8.62 5.21 -8.23
CA VAL A 16 7.20 4.91 -8.00
C VAL A 16 7.09 3.63 -7.18
N ALA A 17 6.83 3.76 -5.88
CA ALA A 17 6.70 2.62 -4.97
C ALA A 17 5.28 2.03 -4.93
N LEU A 18 4.27 2.87 -5.14
CA LEU A 18 2.87 2.46 -5.33
C LEU A 18 2.28 3.29 -6.46
N LYS A 19 1.47 2.68 -7.32
CA LYS A 19 0.81 3.34 -8.44
C LYS A 19 -0.66 2.93 -8.45
N ASP A 20 -1.55 3.91 -8.28
CA ASP A 20 -2.99 3.75 -8.39
C ASP A 20 -3.57 2.58 -7.57
N ILE A 21 -3.16 2.48 -6.30
CA ILE A 21 -3.59 1.40 -5.41
C ILE A 21 -4.99 1.71 -4.87
N ASN A 22 -5.89 0.75 -5.08
CA ASN A 22 -7.23 0.74 -4.54
C ASN A 22 -7.36 -0.48 -3.63
N LEU A 23 -7.64 -0.26 -2.34
CA LEU A 23 -7.68 -1.30 -1.33
C LEU A 23 -8.78 -1.00 -0.31
N LYS A 24 -9.58 -2.01 0.02
CA LYS A 24 -10.58 -1.95 1.08
C LYS A 24 -10.40 -3.16 1.99
N ILE A 25 -10.24 -2.90 3.29
CA ILE A 25 -10.16 -3.93 4.34
C ILE A 25 -11.25 -3.64 5.37
N SER A 26 -12.16 -4.58 5.52
CA SER A 26 -13.28 -4.50 6.45
C SER A 26 -12.82 -4.71 7.90
N LYS A 27 -13.64 -4.28 8.86
CA LYS A 27 -13.33 -4.49 10.28
C LYS A 27 -13.34 -6.00 10.58
N GLY A 28 -12.26 -6.50 11.17
CA GLY A 28 -12.13 -7.91 11.57
C GLY A 28 -11.50 -8.82 10.51
N GLU A 29 -11.20 -8.31 9.32
CA GLU A 29 -10.47 -9.10 8.32
C GLU A 29 -9.00 -9.30 8.72
N PHE A 30 -8.50 -10.50 8.46
CA PHE A 30 -7.09 -10.86 8.60
C PHE A 30 -6.50 -11.08 7.21
N VAL A 31 -5.58 -10.19 6.80
CA VAL A 31 -5.12 -10.10 5.41
C VAL A 31 -3.60 -10.25 5.34
N PHE A 32 -3.12 -10.97 4.33
CA PHE A 32 -1.70 -11.07 4.00
C PHE A 32 -1.36 -10.18 2.78
N ILE A 33 -0.24 -9.46 2.87
CA ILE A 33 0.33 -8.71 1.74
C ILE A 33 1.57 -9.48 1.26
N VAL A 34 1.47 -10.07 0.07
CA VAL A 34 2.53 -10.91 -0.52
C VAL A 34 3.03 -10.34 -1.84
N GLY A 35 4.21 -10.78 -2.28
CA GLY A 35 4.85 -10.35 -3.53
C GLY A 35 6.37 -10.26 -3.42
N PRO A 36 7.08 -10.10 -4.56
CA PRO A 36 8.55 -10.10 -4.60
C PRO A 36 9.15 -8.92 -3.80
N SER A 37 10.45 -9.00 -3.50
CA SER A 37 11.17 -7.87 -2.91
C SER A 37 11.06 -6.63 -3.81
N GLY A 38 10.91 -5.45 -3.21
CA GLY A 38 10.74 -4.19 -3.95
C GLY A 38 9.32 -3.90 -4.46
N ALA A 39 8.34 -4.82 -4.34
CA ALA A 39 6.96 -4.63 -4.83
C ALA A 39 6.12 -3.56 -4.09
N GLY A 40 6.69 -2.76 -3.19
CA GLY A 40 5.97 -1.71 -2.47
C GLY A 40 5.23 -2.16 -1.19
N LYS A 41 5.34 -3.43 -0.78
CA LYS A 41 4.65 -3.97 0.43
C LYS A 41 4.88 -3.14 1.69
N SER A 42 6.14 -2.87 2.04
CA SER A 42 6.46 -2.06 3.22
C SER A 42 6.02 -0.61 3.07
N THR A 43 5.96 -0.08 1.84
CA THR A 43 5.42 1.26 1.56
C THR A 43 3.91 1.29 1.79
N LEU A 44 3.16 0.30 1.30
CA LEU A 44 1.73 0.14 1.54
C LEU A 44 1.42 0.07 3.03
N ILE A 45 2.14 -0.78 3.78
CA ILE A 45 1.98 -0.92 5.23
C ILE A 45 2.29 0.39 5.96
N LYS A 46 3.35 1.12 5.57
CA LYS A 46 3.68 2.43 6.17
C LYS A 46 2.59 3.48 5.97
N LEU A 47 1.81 3.41 4.89
CA LEU A 47 0.69 4.33 4.65
C LEU A 47 -0.55 3.98 5.47
N ILE A 48 -0.69 2.73 5.93
CA ILE A 48 -1.80 2.33 6.81
C ILE A 48 -1.60 2.86 8.24
N PHE A 49 -0.35 2.95 8.71
CA PHE A 49 -0.02 3.32 10.10
C PHE A 49 0.34 4.80 10.32
N ARG A 50 0.31 5.63 9.28
CA ARG A 50 0.49 7.09 9.40
C ARG A 50 -0.86 7.76 9.48
#